data_AF-A0A0K2UQY9-F1
#
_entry.id   AF-A0A0K2UQY9-F1
#
_cell.length_a   1.000
_cell.length_b   1.000
_cell.length_c   1.000
_cell.angle_alpha   90.00
_cell.angle_beta   90.00
_cell.angle_gamma   90.00
#
_symmetry.space_group_name_H-M   'P 1'
#
loop_
_entity.id
_entity.type
_entity.pdbx_description
1 polymer ?
#
loop_
_entity_poly.entity_id
_entity_poly.type
_entity_poly.pdbx_seq_one_letter_code
_entity_poly.pdbx_strand_id
1 'polypeptide(L)'
;MSFRDLRNLTEMMRSLGYPRLISLENFRNPNFPLVAEILIWLVHRFDPQSDLPTDLDTEQDRVMFVRSVIQFMATKAQVKLNSKKLYQADGHSVKEIIKITTILYKAININDRNGNFD
;
A
#
# COMPACT_ATOMS: atom_id res chain seq x y z
N MET A 1 -8.70 9.19 8.81
CA MET A 1 -9.39 8.26 7.88
C MET A 1 -10.79 7.99 8.40
N SER A 2 -11.77 7.79 7.53
CA SER A 2 -13.13 7.39 7.94
C SER A 2 -13.25 5.87 8.09
N PHE A 3 -14.20 5.34 8.86
CA PHE A 3 -14.47 3.89 8.93
C PHE A 3 -14.66 3.27 7.54
N ARG A 4 -15.31 4.00 6.62
CA ARG A 4 -15.51 3.59 5.23
C ARG A 4 -14.19 3.41 4.48
N ASP A 5 -13.22 4.30 4.68
CA ASP A 5 -11.91 4.22 4.02
C ASP A 5 -11.21 2.90 4.38
N LEU A 6 -11.16 2.55 5.66
CA LEU A 6 -10.48 1.33 6.11
C LEU A 6 -11.22 0.06 5.70
N ARG A 7 -12.55 0.07 5.76
CA ARG A 7 -13.33 -1.06 5.26
C ARG A 7 -13.02 -1.31 3.79
N ASN A 8 -13.04 -0.26 2.98
CA ASN A 8 -12.69 -0.33 1.56
C ASN A 8 -11.26 -0.86 1.34
N LEU A 9 -10.27 -0.35 2.09
CA LEU A 9 -8.90 -0.86 2.03
C LEU A 9 -8.86 -2.37 2.34
N THR A 10 -9.51 -2.79 3.42
CA THR A 10 -9.49 -4.19 3.88
C THR A 10 -10.13 -5.12 2.86
N GLU A 11 -11.26 -4.72 2.27
CA GLU A 11 -11.94 -5.48 1.22
C GLU A 11 -11.07 -5.61 -0.04
N MET A 12 -10.49 -4.50 -0.53
CA MET A 12 -9.63 -4.55 -1.71
C MET A 12 -8.35 -5.37 -1.46
N MET A 13 -7.67 -5.19 -0.32
CA MET A 13 -6.46 -5.95 0.01
C MET A 13 -6.74 -7.46 0.07
N ARG A 14 -7.89 -7.86 0.63
CA ARG A 14 -8.33 -9.27 0.62
C ARG A 14 -8.54 -9.78 -0.80
N SER A 15 -9.23 -9.03 -1.66
CA SER A 15 -9.46 -9.42 -3.06
C SER A 15 -8.17 -9.51 -3.87
N LEU A 16 -7.16 -8.69 -3.54
CA LEU A 16 -5.82 -8.78 -4.15
C LEU A 16 -5.00 -9.98 -3.63
N GLY A 17 -5.46 -10.66 -2.58
CA GLY A 17 -4.77 -11.81 -1.97
C GLY A 17 -3.71 -11.44 -0.93
N TYR A 18 -3.82 -10.27 -0.29
CA TYR A 18 -2.92 -9.93 0.82
C TYR A 18 -3.15 -10.90 1.99
N PRO A 19 -2.10 -11.58 2.49
CA PRO A 19 -2.26 -12.72 3.39
C PRO A 19 -2.63 -12.36 4.83
N ARG A 20 -2.33 -11.13 5.26
CA ARG A 20 -2.51 -10.69 6.65
C ARG A 20 -3.85 -9.96 6.83
N LEU A 21 -4.52 -10.21 7.96
CA LEU A 21 -5.72 -9.47 8.34
C LEU A 21 -5.38 -8.03 8.72
N ILE A 22 -6.11 -7.08 8.13
CA ILE A 22 -6.02 -5.65 8.42
C ILE A 22 -7.23 -5.26 9.27
N SER A 23 -6.99 -4.61 10.42
CA SER A 23 -8.04 -4.17 11.34
C SER A 23 -7.94 -2.68 11.67
N LEU A 24 -9.00 -2.14 12.30
CA LEU A 24 -9.04 -0.74 12.72
C LEU A 24 -8.04 -0.43 13.82
N GLU A 25 -7.84 -1.36 14.75
CA GLU A 25 -6.88 -1.21 15.84
C GLU A 25 -5.46 -1.00 15.31
N ASN A 26 -5.11 -1.62 14.18
CA ASN A 26 -3.78 -1.49 13.61
C ASN A 26 -3.41 -0.07 13.16
N PHE A 27 -4.38 0.83 13.00
CA PHE A 27 -4.18 2.22 12.57
C PHE A 27 -4.66 3.26 13.58
N ARG A 28 -5.09 2.85 14.79
CA ARG A 28 -5.43 3.80 15.86
C ARG A 28 -4.20 4.52 16.41
N ASN A 29 -3.08 3.81 16.48
CA ASN A 29 -1.76 4.33 16.82
C ASN A 29 -0.80 4.08 15.65
N PRO A 30 0.30 4.85 15.54
CA PRO A 30 1.33 4.59 14.54
C PRO A 30 1.83 3.15 14.58
N ASN A 31 1.74 2.46 13.45
CA ASN A 31 2.20 1.08 13.25
C ASN A 31 3.02 1.00 11.97
N PHE A 32 4.23 1.56 12.03
CA PHE A 32 5.13 1.61 10.88
C PHE A 32 5.48 0.22 10.31
N PRO A 33 5.77 -0.81 11.12
CA PRO A 33 6.08 -2.15 10.58
C PRO A 33 4.96 -2.70 9.68
N LEU A 34 3.70 -2.55 10.08
CA LEU A 34 2.57 -2.98 9.24
C LEU A 34 2.48 -2.16 7.95
N VAL A 35 2.64 -0.84 8.03
CA VAL A 35 2.58 0.01 6.83
C VAL A 35 3.72 -0.34 5.87
N ALA A 36 4.93 -0.58 6.37
CA ALA A 36 6.06 -1.00 5.56
C ALA A 36 5.79 -2.35 4.89
N GLU A 37 5.30 -3.34 5.63
CA GLU A 37 4.93 -4.66 5.10
C GLU A 37 3.89 -4.55 3.97
N ILE A 38 2.84 -3.75 4.17
CA ILE A 38 1.80 -3.50 3.15
C ILE A 38 2.40 -2.83 1.91
N LEU A 39 3.25 -1.81 2.09
CA LEU A 39 3.85 -1.08 0.97
C LEU A 39 4.82 -1.95 0.17
N ILE A 40 5.65 -2.76 0.84
CA ILE A 40 6.54 -3.73 0.18
C ILE A 40 5.70 -4.70 -0.66
N TRP A 41 4.68 -5.30 -0.05
CA TRP A 41 3.80 -6.24 -0.74
C TRP A 41 3.13 -5.61 -1.97
N LEU A 42 2.62 -4.39 -1.84
CA LEU A 42 2.00 -3.67 -2.96
C LEU A 42 3.00 -3.35 -4.06
N VAL A 43 4.19 -2.86 -3.72
CA VAL A 43 5.24 -2.52 -4.70
C VAL A 43 5.69 -3.78 -5.47
N HIS A 44 5.89 -4.91 -4.79
CA HIS A 44 6.22 -6.18 -5.45
C HIS A 44 5.12 -6.71 -6.38
N ARG A 45 3.86 -6.29 -6.19
CA ARG A 45 2.77 -6.59 -7.13
C ARG A 45 2.83 -5.75 -8.41
N PHE A 46 3.51 -4.60 -8.40
CA PHE A 46 3.81 -3.84 -9.62
C PHE A 46 5.09 -4.34 -10.28
N ASP A 47 6.13 -4.62 -9.50
CA ASP A 47 7.43 -5.07 -9.98
C ASP A 47 8.06 -6.05 -8.98
N PRO A 48 8.03 -7.37 -9.26
CA PRO A 48 8.60 -8.38 -8.37
C PRO A 48 10.12 -8.25 -8.17
N GLN A 49 10.82 -7.48 -9.01
CA GLN A 49 12.27 -7.26 -8.93
C GLN A 49 12.63 -5.94 -8.24
N SER A 50 11.64 -5.19 -7.73
CA SER A 50 11.92 -3.92 -7.06
C SER A 50 12.76 -4.14 -5.81
N ASP A 51 13.86 -3.39 -5.72
CA ASP A 51 14.71 -3.36 -4.54
C ASP A 51 14.27 -2.21 -3.62
N LEU A 52 13.70 -2.57 -2.48
CA LEU A 52 13.29 -1.64 -1.43
C LEU A 52 14.14 -1.89 -0.17
N PRO A 53 14.49 -0.83 0.59
CA PRO A 53 15.14 -1.01 1.89
C PRO A 53 14.29 -1.91 2.79
N THR A 54 14.92 -2.94 3.38
CA THR A 54 14.26 -3.91 4.26
C THR A 54 14.66 -3.75 5.73
N ASP A 55 15.83 -3.19 6.00
CA ASP A 55 16.24 -2.74 7.33
C ASP A 55 15.57 -1.38 7.62
N LEU A 56 14.82 -1.31 8.71
CA LEU A 56 13.94 -0.20 9.08
C LEU A 56 14.08 0.19 10.56
N ASP A 57 15.20 -0.18 11.18
CA ASP A 57 15.41 -0.06 12.61
C ASP A 57 15.53 1.40 13.04
N THR A 58 16.23 2.22 12.24
CA THR A 58 16.41 3.65 12.55
C THR A 58 15.36 4.54 11.89
N GLU A 59 15.19 5.75 12.41
CA GLU A 59 14.36 6.77 11.76
C GLU A 59 14.84 7.10 10.34
N GLN A 60 16.15 7.16 10.15
CA GLN A 60 16.74 7.45 8.85
C GLN A 60 16.38 6.37 7.83
N ASP A 61 16.43 5.09 8.22
CA ASP A 61 16.09 3.98 7.34
C ASP A 61 14.62 4.01 6.95
N ARG A 62 13.72 4.30 7.91
CA ARG A 62 12.30 4.47 7.64
C ARG A 62 12.01 5.64 6.69
N VAL A 63 12.73 6.75 6.83
CA VAL A 63 12.61 7.91 5.92
C VAL A 63 13.08 7.54 4.51
N MET A 64 14.22 6.84 4.40
CA MET A 64 14.73 6.36 3.11
C MET A 64 13.75 5.39 2.45
N PHE A 65 13.21 4.43 3.20
CA PHE A 65 12.19 3.51 2.73
C PHE A 65 10.96 4.24 2.16
N VAL A 66 10.38 5.18 2.90
CA VAL A 66 9.21 5.94 2.43
C VAL A 66 9.54 6.73 1.17
N ARG A 67 10.74 7.31 1.07
CA ARG A 67 11.19 8.00 -0.15
C ARG A 67 11.30 7.05 -1.35
N SER A 68 11.86 5.86 -1.16
CA SER A 68 11.96 4.84 -2.21
C SER A 68 10.59 4.41 -2.73
N VAL A 69 9.63 4.16 -1.83
CA VAL A 69 8.24 3.84 -2.21
C VAL A 69 7.61 4.97 -3.02
N ILE A 70 7.78 6.22 -2.60
CA ILE A 70 7.22 7.38 -3.32
C ILE A 70 7.83 7.52 -4.70
N GLN A 71 9.16 7.37 -4.81
CA GLN A 71 9.86 7.46 -6.08
C GLN A 71 9.42 6.35 -7.03
N PHE A 72 9.29 5.12 -6.53
CA PHE A 72 8.77 3.99 -7.29
C PHE A 72 7.36 4.29 -7.81
N MET A 73 6.44 4.70 -6.93
CA MET A 73 5.04 4.94 -7.29
C MET A 73 4.88 6.12 -8.26
N ALA A 74 5.70 7.16 -8.12
CA ALA A 74 5.69 8.30 -9.04
C ALA A 74 6.19 7.92 -10.44
N THR A 75 7.21 7.06 -10.54
CA THR A 75 7.84 6.72 -11.83
C THR A 75 7.14 5.57 -12.54
N LYS A 76 6.85 4.48 -11.83
CA LYS A 76 6.30 3.24 -12.41
C LYS A 76 4.78 3.24 -12.51
N ALA A 77 4.10 3.83 -11.52
CA ALA A 77 2.64 3.85 -11.45
C ALA A 77 2.04 5.22 -11.74
N GLN A 78 2.86 6.26 -11.95
CA GLN A 78 2.43 7.64 -12.21
C GLN A 78 1.51 8.20 -11.10
N VAL A 79 1.78 7.83 -9.84
CA VAL A 79 0.97 8.20 -8.68
C VAL A 79 1.78 8.99 -7.68
N LYS A 80 1.29 10.19 -7.36
CA LYS A 80 1.87 11.03 -6.32
C LYS A 80 1.29 10.68 -4.95
N LEU A 81 2.18 10.33 -4.02
CA LEU A 81 1.84 10.02 -2.63
C LEU A 81 2.36 11.10 -1.67
N ASN A 82 1.73 11.20 -0.52
CA ASN A 82 2.18 12.09 0.56
C ASN A 82 3.10 11.35 1.55
N SER A 83 4.39 11.69 1.54
CA SER A 83 5.41 11.09 2.42
C SER A 83 5.06 11.18 3.90
N LYS A 84 4.66 12.37 4.36
CA LYS A 84 4.35 12.60 5.77
C LYS A 84 3.22 11.68 6.23
N LYS A 85 2.15 11.56 5.45
CA LYS A 85 0.99 10.70 5.80
C LYS A 85 1.34 9.22 5.80
N LEU A 86 2.19 8.76 4.87
CA LEU A 86 2.69 7.38 4.89
C LEU A 86 3.54 7.12 6.14
N TYR A 87 4.48 8.03 6.44
CA TYR A 87 5.38 7.89 7.58
C TYR A 87 4.67 7.96 8.94
N GLN A 88 3.57 8.74 9.06
CA GLN A 88 2.74 8.77 10.27
C GLN A 88 2.21 7.38 10.66
N ALA A 89 2.08 6.47 9.69
CA ALA A 89 1.74 5.06 9.88
C ALA A 89 0.50 4.78 10.73
N ASP A 90 -0.43 5.73 10.78
CA ASP A 90 -1.71 5.67 11.47
C ASP A 90 -2.84 5.76 10.42
N GLY A 91 -4.04 6.17 10.84
CA GLY A 91 -5.15 6.41 9.92
C GLY A 91 -4.87 7.41 8.78
N HIS A 92 -3.81 8.22 8.80
CA HIS A 92 -3.44 9.06 7.67
C HIS A 92 -2.82 8.25 6.53
N SER A 93 -2.07 7.21 6.85
CA SER A 93 -1.41 6.35 5.87
C SER A 93 -2.41 5.57 5.02
N VAL A 94 -3.54 5.15 5.61
CA VAL A 94 -4.63 4.41 4.96
C VAL A 94 -5.10 5.08 3.67
N LYS A 95 -5.24 6.42 3.67
CA LYS A 95 -5.69 7.16 2.48
C LYS A 95 -4.68 7.11 1.34
N GLU A 96 -3.39 7.07 1.66
CA GLU A 96 -2.33 6.98 0.66
C GLU A 96 -2.20 5.53 0.15
N ILE A 97 -2.31 4.53 1.03
CA ILE A 97 -2.33 3.11 0.65
C ILE A 97 -3.50 2.82 -0.30
N ILE A 98 -4.70 3.33 -0.02
CA ILE A 98 -5.88 3.17 -0.89
C ILE A 98 -5.61 3.63 -2.33
N LYS A 99 -4.82 4.69 -2.55
CA LYS A 99 -4.49 5.15 -3.91
C LYS A 99 -3.74 4.06 -4.69
N ILE A 100 -2.78 3.42 -4.04
CA ILE A 100 -1.99 2.32 -4.60
C ILE A 100 -2.89 1.10 -4.87
N THR A 101 -3.59 0.65 -3.82
CA THR A 101 -4.46 -0.53 -3.87
C THR A 101 -5.55 -0.42 -4.93
N THR A 102 -6.15 0.76 -5.10
CA THR A 102 -7.23 1.00 -6.08
C THR A 102 -6.77 0.73 -7.51
N ILE A 103 -5.50 1.01 -7.83
CA ILE A 103 -4.95 0.80 -9.18
C ILE A 103 -4.86 -0.70 -9.48
N LEU A 104 -4.23 -1.45 -8.58
CA LEU A 104 -4.13 -2.90 -8.71
C LEU A 104 -5.50 -3.56 -8.74
N TYR A 105 -6.42 -3.14 -7.85
CA TYR A 105 -7.76 -3.69 -7.77
C TYR A 105 -8.56 -3.46 -9.06
N LYS A 106 -8.46 -2.28 -9.66
CA LYS A 106 -9.07 -2.00 -10.97
C LYS A 106 -8.46 -2.85 -12.08
N ALA A 107 -7.16 -3.06 -12.08
CA ALA A 107 -6.49 -3.88 -13.10
C ALA A 107 -6.97 -5.34 -13.07
N ILE A 108 -7.12 -5.94 -11.89
CA ILE A 108 -7.66 -7.31 -11.75
C ILE A 108 -9.11 -7.39 -12.25
N ASN A 109 -9.97 -6.46 -11.83
CA ASN A 109 -11.37 -6.48 -12.22
C ASN A 109 -11.60 -6.24 -13.73
N ILE A 110 -10.67 -5.57 -14.41
CA ILE A 110 -10.70 -5.43 -15.88
C ILE A 110 -10.36 -6.77 -16.52
N ASN A 111 -9.33 -7.47 -16.02
CA ASN A 111 -8.94 -8.77 -16.55
C ASN A 111 -10.04 -9.84 -16.33
N ASP A 112 -10.69 -9.84 -15.17
CA ASP A 112 -11.82 -10.75 -14.88
C ASP A 112 -13.01 -10.55 -15.83
N ARG A 113 -13.27 -9.30 -16.26
CA ARG A 113 -14.34 -9.00 -17.23
C ARG A 113 -13.97 -9.42 -18.64
N ASN A 114 -12.69 -9.37 -19.00
CA ASN A 114 -12.22 -9.74 -20.33
C ASN A 114 -12.06 -11.25 -20.50
N GLY A 115 -11.89 -12.01 -19.41
CA GLY A 115 -11.78 -13.48 -19.42
C GLY A 115 -13.11 -14.24 -19.44
N ASN A 116 -14.26 -13.56 -19.54
CA ASN A 116 -15.60 -14.17 -19.59
C ASN A 116 -16.25 -14.11 -21.00
N PHE A 117 -15.43 -13.98 -22.05
CA PHE A 117 -15.87 -13.94 -23.45
C PHE A 117 -15.22 -15.05 -24.31
N ASP A 118 -14.85 -16.18 -23.71
CA ASP A 118 -14.44 -17.40 -24.41
C ASP A 118 -15.44 -18.54 -24.17
#